data_AF-E4LGH5-F1
#
_entry.id   AF-E4LGH5-F1
#
_cell.length_a   1.000
_cell.length_b   1.000
_cell.length_c   1.000
_cell.angle_alpha   90.00
_cell.angle_beta   90.00
_cell.angle_gamma   90.00
#
_symmetry.space_group_name_H-M   'P 1'
#
loop_
_entity.id
_entity.type
_entity.pdbx_description
1 polymer ?
#
loop_
_entity_poly.entity_id
_entity_poly.type
_entity_poly.pdbx_seq_one_letter_code
_entity_poly.pdbx_strand_id
1 'polypeptide(L)' 'MTAEDSAVRRLEAAIATLNVRMRGAAGDLDYESYLHEKRTLERALHSLKQRQQQTK' A
#
# COMPACT_ATOMS: atom_id res chain seq x y z
N MET A 1 -9.95 2.70 18.55
CA MET A 1 -9.32 2.51 17.22
C MET A 1 -8.90 3.89 16.75
N THR A 2 -7.60 4.17 16.64
CA THR A 2 -7.14 5.53 16.31
C THR A 2 -7.34 5.82 14.82
N ALA A 3 -7.33 7.10 14.43
CA ALA A 3 -7.39 7.50 13.02
C ALA A 3 -6.20 6.92 12.22
N GLU A 4 -5.05 6.76 12.87
CA GLU A 4 -3.85 6.16 12.28
C GLU A 4 -4.00 4.65 12.03
N ASP A 5 -4.56 3.90 12.98
CA ASP A 5 -4.87 2.47 12.76
C ASP A 5 -5.80 2.26 11.58
N SER A 6 -6.75 3.19 11.42
CA SER A 6 -7.70 3.18 10.30
C SER A 6 -7.01 3.48 8.97
N ALA A 7 -6.02 4.38 8.96
CA ALA A 7 -5.22 4.71 7.78
C ALA A 7 -4.31 3.55 7.36
N VAL A 8 -3.67 2.89 8.32
CA VAL A 8 -2.83 1.68 8.09
C VAL A 8 -3.65 0.58 7.43
N ARG A 9 -4.83 0.26 7.97
CA ARG A 9 -5.72 -0.78 7.39
C ARG A 9 -6.19 -0.44 5.98
N ARG A 10 -6.47 0.84 5.69
CA ARG A 10 -6.86 1.28 4.34
C ARG A 10 -5.72 1.11 3.34
N LEU A 11 -4.49 1.45 3.73
CA LEU A 11 -3.32 1.27 2.88
C LEU A 11 -3.03 -0.22 2.64
N GLU A 12 -3.14 -1.06 3.66
CA GLU A 12 -2.98 -2.51 3.52
C GLU A 12 -4.05 -3.11 2.58
N ALA A 13 -5.30 -2.66 2.68
CA ALA A 13 -6.36 -3.05 1.76
C ALA A 13 -6.09 -2.60 0.31
N ALA A 14 -5.63 -1.36 0.13
CA ALA A 14 -5.30 -0.82 -1.19
C ALA A 14 -4.16 -1.61 -1.86
N ILE A 15 -3.10 -1.94 -1.12
CA ILE A 15 -1.99 -2.78 -1.60
C ILE A 15 -2.50 -4.19 -1.96
N ALA A 16 -3.38 -4.77 -1.15
CA ALA A 16 -3.97 -6.08 -1.43
C ALA A 16 -4.79 -6.07 -2.73
N THR A 17 -5.64 -5.06 -2.94
CA THR A 17 -6.40 -4.88 -4.19
C THR A 17 -5.48 -4.69 -5.39
N LEU A 18 -4.42 -3.89 -5.25
CA LEU A 18 -3.45 -3.66 -6.30
C LEU A 18 -2.71 -4.94 -6.70
N ASN A 19 -2.30 -5.77 -5.72
CA ASN A 19 -1.69 -7.08 -5.99
C ASN A 19 -2.62 -8.04 -6.74
N VAL A 20 -3.94 -7.97 -6.53
CA VAL A 20 -4.92 -8.75 -7.30
C VAL A 20 -4.98 -8.24 -8.75
N ARG A 21 -5.03 -6.91 -8.95
CA ARG A 21 -5.01 -6.30 -10.29
C ARG A 21 -3.73 -6.64 -11.06
N MET A 22 -2.57 -6.55 -10.40
CA MET A 22 -1.27 -6.92 -10.98
C MET A 22 -1.21 -8.38 -11.45
N ARG A 23 -1.88 -9.30 -10.74
CA ARG A 23 -1.96 -10.70 -11.17
C ARG A 23 -2.77 -10.89 -12.45
N GLY A 24 -3.80 -10.05 -12.67
CA GLY A 24 -4.59 -10.03 -13.90
C GLY A 24 -3.89 -9.30 -15.06
N ALA A 25 -3.06 -8.31 -14.76
CA ALA A 25 -2.30 -7.52 -15.73
C ALA A 25 -0.90 -8.08 -16.02
N ALA A 26 -0.62 -9.33 -15.61
CA ALA A 26 0.68 -9.97 -15.83
C ALA A 26 0.88 -10.22 -17.33
N GLY A 27 1.69 -9.38 -17.98
CA GLY A 27 1.91 -9.39 -19.44
C GLY A 27 1.31 -8.19 -20.17
N ASP A 28 0.63 -7.30 -19.45
CA ASP A 28 0.12 -6.03 -20.00
C ASP A 28 1.06 -4.87 -19.66
N LEU A 29 1.04 -3.81 -20.49
CA LEU A 29 1.91 -2.63 -20.36
C LEU A 29 1.72 -1.90 -19.03
N ASP A 30 0.59 -2.14 -18.37
CA ASP A 30 0.23 -1.54 -17.09
C ASP A 30 0.97 -2.15 -15.89
N TYR A 31 1.71 -3.24 -16.05
CA TYR A 31 2.42 -3.88 -14.94
C TYR A 31 3.42 -2.94 -14.23
N GLU A 32 4.18 -2.16 -14.99
CA GLU A 32 5.13 -1.18 -14.43
C GLU A 32 4.42 -0.03 -13.70
N SER A 33 3.28 0.43 -14.22
CA SER A 33 2.44 1.44 -13.56
C SER A 33 1.93 0.94 -12.21
N TYR A 34 1.44 -0.31 -12.15
CA TYR A 34 1.00 -0.92 -10.90
C TYR A 34 2.16 -1.17 -9.92
N LEU A 35 3.35 -1.53 -10.41
CA LEU A 35 4.56 -1.63 -9.58
C LEU A 35 4.93 -0.30 -8.94
N HIS A 36 4.87 0.79 -9.70
CA HIS A 36 5.16 2.13 -9.20
C HIS A 36 4.16 2.55 -8.11
N GLU A 37 2.87 2.36 -8.38
CA GLU A 37 1.80 2.66 -7.43
C GLU A 37 1.95 1.84 -6.14
N LYS A 38 2.28 0.55 -6.25
CA LYS A 38 2.53 -0.34 -5.10
C LYS A 38 3.66 0.18 -4.22
N ARG A 39 4.80 0.55 -4.81
CA ARG A 39 5.95 1.09 -4.07
C ARG A 39 5.61 2.40 -3.34
N THR A 40 4.73 3.21 -3.92
CA THR A 40 4.28 4.47 -3.30
C THR A 40 3.40 4.19 -2.09
N LEU A 41 2.47 3.23 -2.20
CA LEU A 41 1.63 2.80 -1.08
C LEU A 41 2.45 2.14 0.05
N GLU A 42 3.44 1.31 -0.30
CA GLU A 42 4.34 0.68 0.67
C GLU A 42 5.19 1.71 1.43
N ARG A 43 5.69 2.74 0.75
CA ARG A 43 6.41 3.86 1.39
C ARG A 43 5.51 4.62 2.36
N ALA A 44 4.28 4.95 1.95
CA ALA A 44 3.31 5.62 2.82
C ALA A 44 2.97 4.78 4.06
N LEU A 45 2.77 3.48 3.89
CA LEU A 45 2.52 2.54 4.98
C LEU A 45 3.71 2.45 5.94
N HIS A 46 4.93 2.38 5.40
CA HIS A 46 6.15 2.34 6.21
C HIS A 46 6.32 3.62 7.03
N SER A 47 6.13 4.80 6.43
CA SER A 47 6.19 6.07 7.17
C SER A 47 5.14 6.17 8.27
N LEU A 48 3.92 5.68 8.06
CA LEU A 48 2.89 5.64 9.11
C LEU A 48 3.25 4.68 10.24
N LYS A 49 3.76 3.48 9.92
CA LYS A 49 4.21 2.52 10.92
C LYS A 49 5.37 3.06 11.76
N GLN A 50 6.31 3.79 11.15
CA GLN A 50 7.39 4.46 11.88
C GLN A 50 6.86 5.54 12.84
N ARG A 51 5.90 6.37 12.39
CA ARG A 51 5.25 7.36 13.26
C ARG A 51 4.55 6.71 14.44
N GLN A 52 3.83 5.60 14.22
CA GLN A 52 3.19 4.85 15.30
C GLN A 52 4.21 4.28 16.30
N GLN A 53 5.37 3.82 15.82
CA GLN A 53 6.45 3.33 16.69
C GLN A 53 7.13 4.44 17.49
N GLN A 54 7.21 5.65 16.96
CA GLN A 54 7.76 6.82 17.67
C GLN A 54 6.77 7.46 18.64
N THR A 55 5.47 7.25 18.43
CA THR A 55 4.39 7.83 19.26
C THR A 55 3.94 6.87 20.38
N LYS A 56 4.43 5.61 20.36
CA LYS A 56 4.21 4.60 21.40
C LYS A 56 5.29 4.63 22.45
#